data_AF-A0A3D0I1U5-F1
#
_entry.id   AF-A0A3D0I1U5-F1
#
_cell.length_a   1.000
_cell.length_b   1.000
_cell.length_c   1.000
_cell.angle_alpha   90.00
_cell.angle_beta   90.00
_cell.angle_gamma   90.00
#
_symmetry.space_group_name_H-M   'P 1'
#
loop_
_entity.id
_entity.type
_entity.pdbx_description
1 polymer ?
#
loop_
_entity_poly.entity_id
_entity_poly.type
_entity_poly.pdbx_seq_one_letter_code
_entity_poly.pdbx_strand_id
1 'polypeptide(L)'
;MGPLAAAALVGVGGCLASPPPVAWLEVDVARGLAPGPRGAGLARVEVVMDVTPSMATAAGGKLSNLEAARSGAAQLLRSLPPEVPATLVASGTSHPACEAPPLVLGPEMGRPAVLALRAEEMTPAAEASLASTLEVVAGALAAEGVAERTRVVVFTDLATKCGADPCQAWDKLLATGATVDLVVLGGGLVPACLQSPVAPGGPPVSVSRRTDPDPVSFRVVATPAGPEREAAAGVAGAPPMRVDPGPATVELALTPPLDVPVMLSSGALLRLRVIDFPGASPPLRDWRTESAAPPAQASPAASPQ
;
A
#
# COMPACT_ATOMS: atom_id res chain seq x y z
N MET A 1 64.52 -37.78 -41.99
CA MET A 1 63.38 -38.58 -41.50
C MET A 1 63.28 -38.35 -40.00
N GLY A 2 62.36 -37.49 -39.54
CA GLY A 2 62.08 -37.26 -38.13
C GLY A 2 60.57 -37.20 -37.95
N PRO A 3 59.97 -37.85 -36.93
CA PRO A 3 58.53 -37.89 -36.80
C PRO A 3 58.03 -36.61 -36.12
N LEU A 4 57.04 -35.97 -36.75
CA LEU A 4 56.21 -34.91 -36.18
C LEU A 4 55.24 -35.55 -35.18
N ALA A 5 55.36 -35.20 -33.89
CA ALA A 5 54.39 -35.53 -32.88
C ALA A 5 53.25 -34.49 -32.91
N ALA A 6 52.06 -34.91 -33.32
CA ALA A 6 50.85 -34.11 -33.22
C ALA A 6 50.26 -34.24 -31.81
N ALA A 7 50.28 -33.15 -31.06
CA ALA A 7 49.59 -33.04 -29.77
C ALA A 7 48.09 -32.81 -30.03
N ALA A 8 47.27 -33.79 -29.68
CA ALA A 8 45.82 -33.66 -29.67
C ALA A 8 45.37 -32.87 -28.42
N LEU A 9 44.94 -31.63 -28.62
CA LEU A 9 44.22 -30.84 -27.62
C LEU A 9 42.79 -31.38 -27.49
N VAL A 10 42.53 -32.12 -26.43
CA VAL A 10 41.17 -32.49 -26.00
C VAL A 10 40.53 -31.24 -25.41
N GLY A 11 39.70 -30.56 -26.21
CA GLY A 11 38.84 -29.49 -25.73
C GLY A 11 37.75 -30.05 -24.83
N VAL A 12 37.89 -29.84 -23.51
CA VAL A 12 36.81 -30.06 -22.55
C VAL A 12 35.80 -28.95 -22.76
N GLY A 13 34.85 -29.17 -23.67
CA GLY A 13 33.68 -28.33 -23.85
C GLY A 13 32.76 -28.51 -22.64
N GLY A 14 33.04 -27.78 -21.57
CA GLY A 14 32.12 -27.66 -20.44
C GLY A 14 30.81 -27.06 -20.94
N CYS A 15 29.76 -27.88 -21.02
CA CYS A 15 28.40 -27.39 -21.15
C CYS A 15 28.10 -26.50 -19.94
N LEU A 16 28.34 -25.20 -20.08
CA LEU A 16 27.79 -24.20 -19.19
C LEU A 16 26.27 -24.27 -19.35
N ALA A 17 25.62 -25.09 -18.52
CA ALA A 17 24.18 -25.16 -18.46
C ALA A 17 23.67 -23.74 -18.26
N SER A 18 22.78 -23.28 -19.15
CA SER A 18 22.14 -21.98 -18.99
C SER A 18 21.49 -21.94 -17.60
N PRO A 19 21.67 -20.84 -16.84
CA PRO A 19 21.08 -20.74 -15.52
C PRO A 19 19.58 -21.02 -15.63
N PRO A 20 19.00 -21.72 -14.63
CA PRO A 20 17.57 -22.03 -14.66
C PRO A 20 16.77 -20.73 -14.80
N PRO A 21 15.67 -20.74 -15.57
CA PRO A 21 14.82 -19.58 -15.72
C PRO A 21 14.27 -19.19 -14.33
N VAL A 22 14.34 -17.91 -13.99
CA VAL A 22 13.90 -17.39 -12.68
C VAL A 22 12.92 -16.26 -12.89
N ALA A 23 11.83 -16.27 -12.14
CA ALA A 23 10.95 -15.12 -11.96
C ALA A 23 11.23 -14.45 -10.61
N TRP A 24 10.79 -13.20 -10.47
CA TRP A 24 10.85 -12.47 -9.21
C TRP A 24 9.45 -12.17 -8.71
N LEU A 25 9.27 -12.19 -7.39
CA LEU A 25 8.01 -11.86 -6.73
C LEU A 25 8.27 -10.83 -5.63
N GLU A 26 7.49 -9.75 -5.62
CA GLU A 26 7.41 -8.77 -4.53
C GLU A 26 5.96 -8.72 -4.06
N VAL A 27 5.73 -8.88 -2.76
CA VAL A 27 4.39 -8.86 -2.16
C VAL A 27 4.30 -7.68 -1.22
N ASP A 28 3.33 -6.81 -1.47
CA ASP A 28 3.03 -5.63 -0.66
C ASP A 28 1.63 -5.75 -0.11
N VAL A 29 1.48 -5.67 1.21
CA VAL A 29 0.17 -5.61 1.86
C VAL A 29 0.07 -4.29 2.60
N ALA A 30 -0.78 -3.39 2.10
CA ALA A 30 -1.23 -2.24 2.86
C ALA A 30 -2.48 -2.65 3.61
N ARG A 31 -2.41 -2.81 4.92
CA ARG A 31 -3.65 -2.91 5.70
C ARG A 31 -4.31 -1.52 5.75
N GLY A 32 -5.60 -1.46 5.96
CA GLY A 32 -6.26 -0.32 6.57
C GLY A 32 -7.18 -0.90 7.62
N LEU A 33 -7.36 -0.29 8.79
CA LEU A 33 -8.39 -0.85 9.66
C LEU A 33 -9.75 -0.49 9.07
N ALA A 34 -10.50 -1.51 8.69
CA ALA A 34 -11.93 -1.31 8.53
C ALA A 34 -12.58 -1.04 9.89
N PRO A 35 -13.69 -0.29 9.90
CA PRO A 35 -14.56 -0.28 11.06
C PRO A 35 -14.87 -1.74 11.39
N GLY A 36 -14.57 -2.16 12.63
CA GLY A 36 -14.87 -3.51 13.11
C GLY A 36 -16.34 -3.88 12.86
N PRO A 37 -16.76 -5.11 13.21
CA PRO A 37 -18.09 -5.66 12.92
C PRO A 37 -19.30 -4.90 13.49
N ARG A 38 -19.10 -3.70 14.04
CA ARG A 38 -20.13 -2.77 14.47
C ARG A 38 -19.73 -1.35 14.10
N GLY A 39 -20.23 -0.85 12.97
CA GLY A 39 -20.60 0.56 12.86
C GLY A 39 -21.65 0.99 13.90
N ALA A 40 -22.09 0.10 14.80
CA ALA A 40 -22.93 0.43 15.95
C ALA A 40 -22.16 1.40 16.86
N GLY A 41 -22.49 2.67 16.72
CA GLY A 41 -21.90 3.77 17.48
C GLY A 41 -21.07 4.74 16.64
N LEU A 42 -20.73 4.44 15.38
CA LEU A 42 -20.10 5.44 14.50
C LEU A 42 -21.13 6.48 14.08
N ALA A 43 -20.85 7.74 14.43
CA ALA A 43 -21.64 8.88 14.01
C ALA A 43 -21.22 9.38 12.62
N ARG A 44 -19.96 9.14 12.21
CA ARG A 44 -19.39 9.67 10.97
C ARG A 44 -18.09 8.98 10.55
N VAL A 45 -17.78 9.01 9.26
CA VAL A 45 -16.47 8.62 8.70
C VAL A 45 -15.88 9.75 7.85
N GLU A 46 -14.69 10.22 8.20
CA GLU A 46 -13.88 11.12 7.37
C GLU A 46 -12.88 10.30 6.57
N VAL A 47 -12.84 10.50 5.25
CA VAL A 47 -11.81 9.92 4.38
C VAL A 47 -10.94 11.07 3.90
N VAL A 48 -9.66 11.05 4.23
CA VAL A 48 -8.67 12.01 3.75
C VAL A 48 -7.82 11.31 2.70
N MET A 49 -7.79 11.82 1.48
CA MET A 49 -6.97 11.30 0.39
C MET A 49 -5.90 12.32 -0.01
N ASP A 50 -4.64 11.94 0.12
CA ASP A 50 -3.53 12.65 -0.51
C ASP A 50 -3.63 12.52 -2.03
N VAL A 51 -3.71 13.68 -2.68
CA VAL A 51 -3.80 13.78 -4.14
C VAL A 51 -2.65 14.63 -4.70
N THR A 52 -1.58 14.82 -3.93
CA THR A 52 -0.40 15.59 -4.36
C THR A 52 0.36 14.90 -5.50
N PRO A 53 1.28 15.60 -6.19
CA PRO A 53 2.01 15.03 -7.32
C PRO A 53 2.85 13.79 -6.96
N SER A 54 3.33 13.65 -5.71
CA SER A 54 4.06 12.45 -5.27
C SER A 54 3.19 11.20 -5.37
N MET A 55 1.90 11.32 -5.04
CA MET A 55 0.93 10.24 -5.16
C MET A 55 0.74 9.78 -6.61
N ALA A 56 0.85 10.70 -7.57
CA ALA A 56 0.68 10.43 -9.00
C ALA A 56 1.91 9.77 -9.64
N THR A 57 3.06 9.73 -8.96
CA THR A 57 4.28 9.16 -9.55
C THR A 57 4.22 7.64 -9.60
N ALA A 58 3.99 7.11 -10.79
CA ALA A 58 4.27 5.73 -11.15
C ALA A 58 5.78 5.55 -11.29
N ALA A 59 6.45 4.90 -10.34
CA ALA A 59 7.85 4.55 -10.56
C ALA A 59 7.92 3.48 -11.68
N GLY A 60 8.41 3.80 -12.89
CA GLY A 60 8.75 2.79 -13.91
C GLY A 60 7.60 1.90 -14.44
N GLY A 61 6.47 2.49 -14.85
CA GLY A 61 5.34 1.75 -15.45
C GLY A 61 4.32 1.20 -14.44
N LYS A 62 4.46 1.58 -13.17
CA LYS A 62 3.67 1.12 -12.02
C LYS A 62 2.29 1.77 -11.89
N LEU A 63 1.39 1.09 -11.17
CA LEU A 63 0.24 1.74 -10.53
C LEU A 63 0.72 2.81 -9.55
N SER A 64 0.23 4.04 -9.74
CA SER A 64 0.50 5.19 -8.87
C SER A 64 -0.08 4.96 -7.47
N ASN A 65 0.53 5.58 -6.45
CA ASN A 65 -0.04 5.55 -5.09
C ASN A 65 -1.44 6.17 -5.06
N LEU A 66 -1.71 7.15 -5.94
CA LEU A 66 -3.02 7.74 -6.10
C LEU A 66 -4.06 6.71 -6.56
N GLU A 67 -3.77 5.88 -7.55
CA GLU A 67 -4.70 4.83 -7.99
C GLU A 67 -5.01 3.82 -6.88
N ALA A 68 -4.01 3.48 -6.05
CA ALA A 68 -4.22 2.64 -4.87
C ALA A 68 -5.10 3.36 -3.83
N ALA A 69 -4.87 4.65 -3.57
CA ALA A 69 -5.69 5.48 -2.69
C ALA A 69 -7.14 5.55 -3.18
N ARG A 70 -7.35 5.78 -4.48
CA ARG A 70 -8.69 5.81 -5.11
C ARG A 70 -9.43 4.50 -4.89
N SER A 71 -8.78 3.36 -5.19
CA SER A 71 -9.40 2.04 -5.03
C SER A 71 -9.75 1.77 -3.55
N GLY A 72 -8.80 1.99 -2.65
CA GLY A 72 -8.96 1.76 -1.22
C GLY A 72 -10.05 2.64 -0.60
N ALA A 73 -10.03 3.96 -0.88
CA ALA A 73 -11.02 4.90 -0.39
C ALA A 73 -12.43 4.59 -0.94
N ALA A 74 -12.55 4.30 -2.23
CA ALA A 74 -13.84 3.96 -2.84
C ALA A 74 -14.41 2.65 -2.28
N GLN A 75 -13.56 1.65 -2.05
CA GLN A 75 -13.97 0.39 -1.42
C GLN A 75 -14.42 0.60 0.03
N LEU A 76 -13.67 1.37 0.83
CA LEU A 76 -14.05 1.75 2.19
C LEU A 76 -15.43 2.42 2.18
N LEU A 77 -15.62 3.45 1.36
CA LEU A 77 -16.88 4.19 1.26
C LEU A 77 -18.05 3.30 0.83
N ARG A 78 -17.86 2.41 -0.15
CA ARG A 78 -18.90 1.44 -0.57
C ARG A 78 -19.32 0.46 0.52
N SER A 79 -18.44 0.20 1.48
CA SER A 79 -18.73 -0.74 2.57
C SER A 79 -19.48 -0.14 3.75
N LEU A 80 -19.54 1.19 3.83
CA LEU A 80 -20.24 1.87 4.92
C LEU A 80 -21.75 1.64 4.78
N PRO A 81 -22.46 1.44 5.89
CA PRO A 81 -23.92 1.46 5.88
C PRO A 81 -24.42 2.78 5.28
N PRO A 82 -25.48 2.78 4.45
CA PRO A 82 -25.94 3.97 3.74
C PRO A 82 -26.38 5.12 4.66
N GLU A 83 -26.71 4.81 5.91
CA GLU A 83 -27.09 5.74 6.97
C GLU A 83 -25.91 6.36 7.73
N VAL A 84 -24.68 5.82 7.59
CA VAL A 84 -23.49 6.39 8.23
C VAL A 84 -23.02 7.58 7.40
N PRO A 85 -23.05 8.81 7.94
CA PRO A 85 -22.52 9.98 7.25
C PRO A 85 -21.03 9.79 6.94
N ALA A 86 -20.63 10.18 5.74
CA ALA A 86 -19.24 10.16 5.33
C ALA A 86 -18.85 11.51 4.70
N THR A 87 -17.55 11.81 4.71
CA THR A 87 -16.96 12.96 4.04
C THR A 87 -15.67 12.55 3.38
N LEU A 88 -15.35 13.16 2.24
CA LEU A 88 -14.14 12.88 1.48
C LEU A 88 -13.34 14.17 1.29
N VAL A 89 -12.21 14.28 1.96
CA VAL A 89 -11.30 15.43 1.93
C VAL A 89 -10.10 15.11 1.06
N ALA A 90 -9.77 15.98 0.11
CA ALA A 90 -8.58 15.83 -0.72
C ALA A 90 -7.42 16.68 -0.16
N SER A 91 -6.33 16.04 0.25
CA SER A 91 -5.08 16.72 0.61
C SER A 91 -4.30 17.04 -0.66
N GLY A 92 -4.58 18.22 -1.21
CA GLY A 92 -4.03 18.77 -2.45
C GLY A 92 -4.54 20.20 -2.62
N THR A 93 -3.94 21.03 -3.45
CA THR A 93 -4.46 22.40 -3.69
C THR A 93 -4.71 22.66 -5.17
N SER A 94 -5.58 23.61 -5.50
CA SER A 94 -5.76 24.09 -6.88
C SER A 94 -4.67 25.08 -7.30
N HIS A 95 -3.77 25.46 -6.39
CA HIS A 95 -2.77 26.49 -6.59
C HIS A 95 -1.36 25.91 -6.38
N PRO A 96 -0.37 26.18 -7.23
CA PRO A 96 0.99 25.63 -7.07
C PRO A 96 1.74 26.07 -5.79
N ALA A 97 1.14 26.87 -4.92
CA ALA A 97 1.77 27.40 -3.71
C ALA A 97 1.35 26.59 -2.48
N CYS A 98 2.32 26.23 -1.64
CA CYS A 98 2.12 25.53 -0.37
C CYS A 98 1.22 26.26 0.65
N GLU A 99 0.89 27.52 0.37
CA GLU A 99 0.14 28.42 1.24
C GLU A 99 -1.37 28.42 0.96
N ALA A 100 -1.79 27.77 -0.14
CA ALA A 100 -3.21 27.64 -0.43
C ALA A 100 -3.88 26.65 0.55
N PRO A 101 -5.12 26.92 0.98
CA PRO A 101 -5.85 25.97 1.81
C PRO A 101 -6.03 24.65 1.06
N PRO A 102 -6.03 23.51 1.77
CA PRO A 102 -6.27 22.21 1.15
C PRO A 102 -7.62 22.21 0.43
N LEU A 103 -7.70 21.44 -0.64
CA LEU A 103 -8.92 21.21 -1.41
C LEU A 103 -9.86 20.36 -0.58
N VAL A 104 -10.60 21.01 0.30
CA VAL A 104 -11.75 20.38 0.94
C VAL A 104 -12.83 20.28 -0.14
N LEU A 105 -12.88 19.14 -0.80
CA LEU A 105 -14.12 18.71 -1.41
C LEU A 105 -15.06 18.50 -0.22
N GLY A 106 -15.96 19.48 -0.04
CA GLY A 106 -16.69 19.69 1.20
C GLY A 106 -17.47 18.47 1.68
N PRO A 107 -18.07 18.56 2.88
CA PRO A 107 -19.11 17.64 3.33
C PRO A 107 -20.36 17.88 2.47
N GLU A 108 -20.33 17.51 1.20
CA GLU A 108 -21.52 16.89 0.67
C GLU A 108 -21.68 15.64 1.54
N MET A 109 -22.56 15.71 2.55
CA MET A 109 -23.08 14.56 3.27
C MET A 109 -23.76 13.67 2.24
N GLY A 110 -22.93 13.01 1.46
CA GLY A 110 -23.29 12.17 0.36
C GLY A 110 -23.51 10.79 0.95
N ARG A 111 -24.47 10.08 0.38
CA ARG A 111 -24.56 8.64 0.59
C ARG A 111 -23.19 8.06 0.24
N PRO A 112 -22.57 7.21 1.09
CA PRO A 112 -21.20 6.72 0.88
C PRO A 112 -20.90 6.22 -0.54
N ALA A 113 -21.90 5.67 -1.24
CA ALA A 113 -21.82 5.29 -2.66
C ALA A 113 -21.46 6.44 -3.62
N VAL A 114 -21.97 7.66 -3.41
CA VAL A 114 -21.64 8.84 -4.24
C VAL A 114 -20.19 9.26 -3.99
N LEU A 115 -19.79 9.29 -2.71
CA LEU A 115 -18.41 9.62 -2.35
C LEU A 115 -17.42 8.59 -2.88
N ALA A 116 -17.81 7.31 -2.98
CA ALA A 116 -16.97 6.28 -3.59
C ALA A 116 -16.70 6.56 -5.07
N LEU A 117 -17.71 6.98 -5.85
CA LEU A 117 -17.51 7.39 -7.24
C LEU A 117 -16.59 8.60 -7.33
N ARG A 118 -16.75 9.58 -6.42
CA ARG A 118 -15.85 10.74 -6.36
C ARG A 118 -14.42 10.35 -6.03
N ALA A 119 -14.22 9.42 -5.09
CA ALA A 119 -12.90 8.90 -4.76
C ALA A 119 -12.23 8.27 -5.99
N GLU A 120 -12.96 7.54 -6.84
CA GLU A 120 -12.42 6.96 -8.08
C GLU A 120 -12.03 8.01 -9.13
N GLU A 121 -12.70 9.15 -9.14
CA GLU A 121 -12.49 10.25 -10.09
C GLU A 121 -11.37 11.23 -9.67
N MET A 122 -10.80 11.10 -8.46
CA MET A 122 -9.86 12.08 -7.88
C MET A 122 -8.59 12.28 -8.69
N THR A 123 -8.45 13.37 -9.43
CA THR A 123 -7.22 13.68 -10.18
C THR A 123 -6.10 14.23 -9.29
N PRO A 124 -4.82 14.06 -9.69
CA PRO A 124 -3.71 14.75 -9.00
C PRO A 124 -3.97 16.26 -8.93
N ALA A 125 -3.69 16.84 -7.77
CA ALA A 125 -3.73 18.28 -7.51
C ALA A 125 -2.31 18.82 -7.30
N ALA A 126 -2.19 20.13 -7.09
CA ALA A 126 -0.92 20.73 -6.70
C ALA A 126 -0.54 20.31 -5.26
N GLU A 127 0.73 20.55 -4.91
CA GLU A 127 1.28 20.25 -3.60
C GLU A 127 0.44 20.87 -2.46
N ALA A 128 0.39 20.16 -1.33
CA ALA A 128 -0.34 20.56 -0.13
C ALA A 128 0.37 20.08 1.12
N SER A 129 0.08 20.75 2.24
CA SER A 129 0.53 20.35 3.58
C SER A 129 -0.47 19.35 4.16
N LEU A 130 -0.03 18.10 4.37
CA LEU A 130 -0.85 17.10 5.07
C LEU A 130 -1.25 17.60 6.46
N ALA A 131 -0.33 18.27 7.16
CA ALA A 131 -0.59 18.87 8.46
C ALA A 131 -1.79 19.84 8.42
N SER A 132 -1.84 20.69 7.40
CA SER A 132 -2.93 21.67 7.23
C SER A 132 -4.27 20.99 6.93
N THR A 133 -4.27 19.90 6.14
CA THR A 133 -5.47 19.10 5.92
C THR A 133 -5.97 18.46 7.22
N LEU A 134 -5.07 17.87 8.02
CA LEU A 134 -5.42 17.26 9.30
C LEU A 134 -5.96 18.29 10.30
N GLU A 135 -5.41 19.51 10.32
CA GLU A 135 -5.92 20.60 11.16
C GLU A 135 -7.33 21.04 10.76
N VAL A 136 -7.61 21.12 9.46
CA VAL A 136 -8.96 21.42 8.95
C VAL A 136 -9.95 20.34 9.39
N VAL A 137 -9.59 19.06 9.27
CA VAL A 137 -10.43 17.94 9.72
C VAL A 137 -10.65 18.02 11.23
N ALA A 138 -9.58 18.21 12.02
CA ALA A 138 -9.68 18.31 13.47
C ALA A 138 -10.58 19.48 13.90
N GLY A 139 -10.45 20.65 13.24
CA GLY A 139 -11.28 21.81 13.49
C GLY A 139 -12.76 21.57 13.18
N ALA A 140 -13.06 20.90 12.07
CA ALA A 140 -14.43 20.53 11.70
C ALA A 140 -15.05 19.57 12.73
N LEU A 141 -14.31 18.53 13.13
CA LEU A 141 -14.77 17.56 14.13
C LEU A 141 -15.03 18.20 15.49
N ALA A 142 -14.16 19.12 15.91
CA ALA A 142 -14.32 19.87 17.16
C ALA A 142 -15.56 20.79 17.12
N ALA A 143 -15.81 21.46 15.98
CA ALA A 143 -16.96 22.35 15.82
C ALA A 143 -18.31 21.60 15.88
N GLU A 144 -18.34 20.36 15.40
CA GLU A 144 -19.56 19.55 15.35
C GLU A 144 -19.82 18.71 16.62
N GLY A 145 -18.82 18.53 17.49
CA GLY A 145 -18.98 17.78 18.75
C GLY A 145 -19.27 16.28 18.58
N VAL A 146 -18.94 15.70 17.41
CA VAL A 146 -19.17 14.27 17.09
C VAL A 146 -17.91 13.42 17.13
N ALA A 147 -16.77 14.02 17.45
CA ALA A 147 -15.44 13.44 17.26
C ALA A 147 -15.24 12.07 17.92
N GLU A 148 -15.72 11.84 19.15
CA GLU A 148 -15.60 10.55 19.87
C GLU A 148 -16.29 9.36 19.17
N ARG A 149 -17.18 9.65 18.22
CA ARG A 149 -17.89 8.65 17.39
C ARG A 149 -17.51 8.79 15.92
N THR A 150 -16.46 9.53 15.62
CA THR A 150 -15.94 9.71 14.27
C THR A 150 -14.70 8.87 14.05
N ARG A 151 -14.63 8.29 12.85
CA ARG A 151 -13.45 7.61 12.36
C ARG A 151 -12.85 8.41 11.20
N VAL A 152 -11.53 8.62 11.21
CA VAL A 152 -10.81 9.35 10.16
C VAL A 152 -9.83 8.39 9.50
N VAL A 153 -9.92 8.19 8.19
CA VAL A 153 -9.01 7.32 7.42
C VAL A 153 -8.20 8.16 6.46
N VAL A 154 -6.88 8.16 6.62
CA VAL A 154 -5.94 9.00 5.86
C VAL A 154 -5.12 8.14 4.90
N PHE A 155 -5.30 8.33 3.60
CA PHE A 155 -4.49 7.70 2.54
C PHE A 155 -3.39 8.67 2.09
N THR A 156 -2.12 8.34 2.27
CA THR A 156 -0.99 9.23 1.92
C THR A 156 0.31 8.46 1.70
N ASP A 157 1.25 9.00 0.94
CA ASP A 157 2.62 8.48 0.82
C ASP A 157 3.62 9.15 1.76
N LEU A 158 3.16 10.15 2.54
CA LEU A 158 3.95 10.96 3.46
C LEU A 158 5.13 11.70 2.78
N ALA A 159 5.10 11.86 1.46
CA ALA A 159 6.15 12.50 0.68
C ALA A 159 5.87 13.99 0.40
N THR A 160 4.91 14.59 1.11
CA THR A 160 4.50 15.99 0.92
C THR A 160 5.66 16.95 1.15
N LYS A 161 5.85 17.90 0.23
CA LYS A 161 6.96 18.87 0.31
C LYS A 161 6.59 20.17 0.99
N CYS A 162 5.30 20.39 1.25
CA CYS A 162 4.79 21.62 1.79
C CYS A 162 4.60 21.55 3.31
N GLY A 163 5.11 22.56 4.00
CA GLY A 163 4.57 23.02 5.26
C GLY A 163 4.88 22.20 6.51
N ALA A 164 3.98 22.38 7.49
CA ALA A 164 4.19 22.19 8.92
C ALA A 164 4.39 20.75 9.38
N ASP A 165 4.79 20.60 10.64
CA ASP A 165 5.01 19.30 11.26
C ASP A 165 3.71 18.46 11.30
N PRO A 166 3.62 17.35 10.54
CA PRO A 166 2.45 16.49 10.54
C PRO A 166 2.21 15.84 11.91
N CYS A 167 3.24 15.70 12.75
CA CYS A 167 3.09 15.19 14.11
C CYS A 167 2.17 16.06 14.97
N GLN A 168 2.37 17.38 14.92
CA GLN A 168 1.57 18.31 15.71
C GLN A 168 0.11 18.32 15.26
N ALA A 169 -0.15 18.27 13.95
CA ALA A 169 -1.50 18.19 13.42
C ALA A 169 -2.18 16.85 13.75
N TRP A 170 -1.41 15.76 13.72
CA TRP A 170 -1.86 14.44 14.13
C TRP A 170 -2.28 14.41 15.61
N ASP A 171 -1.48 14.97 16.51
CA ASP A 171 -1.80 15.08 17.92
C ASP A 171 -3.09 15.89 18.15
N LYS A 172 -3.27 17.00 17.42
CA LYS A 172 -4.52 17.78 17.47
C LYS A 172 -5.73 16.98 17.03
N LEU A 173 -5.59 16.20 15.95
CA LEU A 173 -6.67 15.34 15.46
C LEU A 173 -7.02 14.25 16.49
N LEU A 174 -6.03 13.61 17.08
CA LEU A 174 -6.24 12.60 18.12
C LEU A 174 -6.85 13.18 19.40
N ALA A 175 -6.46 14.40 19.78
CA ALA A 175 -7.05 15.11 20.92
C ALA A 175 -8.55 15.40 20.76
N THR A 176 -9.11 15.30 19.55
CA THR A 176 -10.57 15.37 19.35
C THR A 176 -11.31 14.15 19.89
N GLY A 177 -10.62 13.04 20.14
CA GLY A 177 -11.23 11.75 20.50
C GLY A 177 -11.65 10.91 19.29
N ALA A 178 -11.39 11.38 18.06
CA ALA A 178 -11.60 10.58 16.86
C ALA A 178 -10.67 9.37 16.82
N THR A 179 -11.18 8.26 16.27
CA THR A 179 -10.33 7.13 15.89
C THR A 179 -9.69 7.44 14.55
N VAL A 180 -8.36 7.44 14.48
CA VAL A 180 -7.64 7.78 13.24
C VAL A 180 -6.89 6.56 12.72
N ASP A 181 -7.09 6.29 11.44
CA ASP A 181 -6.36 5.29 10.67
C ASP A 181 -5.45 5.96 9.65
N LEU A 182 -4.18 5.60 9.66
CA LEU A 182 -3.23 6.01 8.63
C LEU A 182 -2.95 4.85 7.69
N VAL A 183 -3.25 5.04 6.40
CA VAL A 183 -2.95 4.12 5.30
C VAL A 183 -1.79 4.70 4.49
N VAL A 184 -0.58 4.18 4.74
CA VAL A 184 0.62 4.67 4.07
C VAL A 184 0.87 3.91 2.77
N LEU A 185 0.85 4.63 1.66
CA LEU A 185 0.98 4.10 0.31
C LEU A 185 2.37 4.42 -0.24
N GLY A 186 3.17 3.39 -0.50
CA GLY A 186 4.55 3.55 -0.97
C GLY A 186 5.58 3.21 0.11
N GLY A 187 6.85 3.53 -0.17
CA GLY A 187 8.01 3.10 0.64
C GLY A 187 8.55 4.15 1.62
N GLY A 188 7.82 5.26 1.85
CA GLY A 188 8.26 6.33 2.73
C GLY A 188 8.40 5.88 4.20
N LEU A 189 9.35 6.49 4.92
CA LEU A 189 9.45 6.30 6.36
C LEU A 189 8.30 7.03 7.06
N VAL A 190 7.49 6.29 7.82
CA VAL A 190 6.45 6.88 8.67
C VAL A 190 7.13 7.53 9.88
N PRO A 191 6.90 8.82 10.18
CA PRO A 191 7.40 9.44 11.40
C PRO A 191 6.89 8.73 12.65
N ALA A 192 7.72 8.57 13.68
CA ALA A 192 7.37 7.84 14.91
C ALA A 192 6.14 8.42 15.64
N CYS A 193 5.93 9.73 15.55
CA CYS A 193 4.76 10.41 16.12
C CYS A 193 3.43 9.92 15.53
N LEU A 194 3.41 9.59 14.23
CA LEU A 194 2.23 9.06 13.55
C LEU A 194 2.02 7.57 13.85
N GLN A 195 2.98 6.91 14.49
CA GLN A 195 2.95 5.49 14.85
C GLN A 195 2.46 5.25 16.28
N SER A 196 2.52 6.28 17.14
CA SER A 196 2.29 6.12 18.56
C SER A 196 0.80 6.29 18.88
N PRO A 197 0.19 5.38 19.66
CA PRO A 197 -1.12 5.66 20.25
C PRO A 197 -0.97 6.83 21.23
N VAL A 198 -1.79 7.87 21.08
CA VAL A 198 -1.76 9.03 21.99
C VAL A 198 -2.54 8.71 23.27
N ALA A 199 -1.87 9.02 24.38
CA ALA A 199 -2.33 9.18 25.78
C ALA A 199 -3.01 7.97 26.48
N PRO A 200 -2.65 7.68 27.74
CA PRO A 200 -3.37 6.69 28.55
C PRO A 200 -4.84 7.11 28.72
N GLY A 201 -5.75 6.36 28.09
CA GLY A 201 -7.20 6.60 28.12
C GLY A 201 -7.84 7.06 26.80
N GLY A 202 -7.06 7.28 25.73
CA GLY A 202 -7.60 7.57 24.40
C GLY A 202 -8.03 6.33 23.61
N PRO A 203 -8.87 6.48 22.56
CA PRO A 203 -9.20 5.38 21.65
C PRO A 203 -7.94 4.91 20.89
N PRO A 204 -7.87 3.61 20.52
CA PRO A 204 -6.70 3.07 19.85
C PRO A 204 -6.46 3.75 18.50
N VAL A 205 -5.25 4.25 18.30
CA VAL A 205 -4.76 4.72 16.99
C VAL A 205 -4.28 3.52 16.21
N SER A 206 -4.68 3.42 14.94
CA SER A 206 -4.29 2.28 14.13
C SER A 206 -3.53 2.73 12.89
N VAL A 207 -2.29 2.27 12.76
CA VAL A 207 -1.36 2.76 11.75
C VAL A 207 -1.03 1.60 10.85
N SER A 208 -1.59 1.62 9.65
CA SER A 208 -1.37 0.56 8.68
C SER A 208 -0.30 0.98 7.68
N ARG A 209 0.82 0.26 7.71
CA ARG A 209 1.96 0.48 6.80
C ARG A 209 1.93 -0.53 5.66
N ARG A 210 2.85 -0.34 4.71
CA ARG A 210 3.41 -1.40 3.84
C ARG A 210 3.98 -2.59 4.64
N THR A 211 4.31 -2.37 5.92
CA THR A 211 4.75 -3.36 6.91
C THR A 211 4.04 -3.10 8.23
N ASP A 212 2.84 -3.65 8.37
CA ASP A 212 2.17 -3.83 9.66
C ASP A 212 3.18 -4.33 10.73
N PRO A 213 3.15 -3.87 11.99
CA PRO A 213 3.96 -4.46 13.07
C PRO A 213 3.83 -5.98 13.16
N ASP A 214 2.71 -6.55 12.71
CA ASP A 214 2.55 -7.98 12.43
C ASP A 214 2.70 -8.26 10.93
N PRO A 215 3.94 -8.53 10.44
CA PRO A 215 4.19 -8.76 9.03
C PRO A 215 3.32 -9.90 8.48
N VAL A 216 2.62 -9.64 7.37
CA VAL A 216 1.83 -10.66 6.68
C VAL A 216 2.77 -11.66 6.03
N SER A 217 2.79 -12.89 6.54
CA SER A 217 3.49 -13.98 5.87
C SER A 217 2.72 -14.43 4.64
N PHE A 218 3.45 -14.88 3.63
CA PHE A 218 2.87 -15.49 2.45
C PHE A 218 3.63 -16.74 2.03
N ARG A 219 2.94 -17.62 1.34
CA ARG A 219 3.51 -18.78 0.67
C ARG A 219 3.18 -18.74 -0.81
N VAL A 220 4.10 -19.21 -1.63
CA VAL A 220 3.90 -19.40 -3.06
C VAL A 220 3.76 -20.88 -3.29
N VAL A 221 2.57 -21.30 -3.67
CA VAL A 221 2.27 -22.68 -4.02
C VAL A 221 2.32 -22.78 -5.53
N ALA A 222 3.35 -23.45 -6.06
CA ALA A 222 3.39 -23.74 -7.48
C ALA A 222 2.28 -24.74 -7.82
N THR A 223 1.60 -24.50 -8.93
CA THR A 223 0.55 -25.37 -9.46
C THR A 223 1.03 -26.04 -10.76
N PRO A 224 2.11 -26.86 -10.73
CA PRO A 224 2.54 -27.59 -11.91
C PRO A 224 1.48 -28.65 -12.27
N ALA A 225 1.67 -29.33 -13.41
CA ALA A 225 0.83 -30.46 -13.84
C ALA A 225 0.90 -31.72 -12.93
N GLY A 226 1.29 -31.57 -11.66
CA GLY A 226 1.48 -32.61 -10.66
C GLY A 226 1.04 -32.13 -9.26
N PRO A 227 1.52 -32.74 -8.16
CA PRO A 227 1.12 -32.32 -6.82
C PRO A 227 1.56 -30.88 -6.55
N GLU A 228 0.72 -30.12 -5.86
CA GLU A 228 1.06 -28.78 -5.35
C GLU A 228 2.34 -28.85 -4.51
N ARG A 229 3.22 -27.88 -4.72
CA ARG A 229 4.48 -27.77 -3.98
C ARG A 229 4.66 -26.34 -3.53
N GLU A 230 5.04 -26.18 -2.27
CA GLU A 230 5.53 -24.90 -1.77
C GLU A 230 6.84 -24.56 -2.52
N ALA A 231 6.77 -23.54 -3.35
CA ALA A 231 7.90 -23.06 -4.15
C ALA A 231 8.72 -22.02 -3.40
N ALA A 232 8.07 -21.26 -2.52
CA ALA A 232 8.69 -20.16 -1.78
C ALA A 232 7.81 -19.72 -0.60
N ALA A 233 8.43 -19.09 0.39
CA ALA A 233 7.75 -18.37 1.46
C ALA A 233 8.44 -17.04 1.72
N GLY A 234 7.67 -16.05 2.16
CA GLY A 234 8.19 -14.71 2.42
C GLY A 234 7.31 -13.90 3.34
N VAL A 235 7.70 -12.64 3.49
CA VAL A 235 7.02 -11.64 4.32
C VAL A 235 6.68 -10.45 3.43
N ALA A 236 5.44 -9.97 3.50
CA ALA A 236 5.01 -8.79 2.77
C ALA A 236 5.85 -7.55 3.15
N GLY A 237 6.19 -6.73 2.15
CA GLY A 237 7.05 -5.56 2.29
C GLY A 237 8.56 -5.88 2.31
N ALA A 238 8.95 -7.16 2.23
CA ALA A 238 10.35 -7.55 2.03
C ALA A 238 10.82 -7.30 0.59
N PRO A 239 12.15 -7.24 0.33
CA PRO A 239 12.69 -7.11 -1.02
C PRO A 239 12.21 -8.24 -1.97
N PRO A 240 12.20 -8.00 -3.29
CA PRO A 240 11.80 -9.01 -4.27
C PRO A 240 12.57 -10.33 -4.11
N MET A 241 11.84 -11.44 -4.09
CA MET A 241 12.40 -12.77 -3.95
C MET A 241 12.41 -13.54 -5.28
N ARG A 242 13.36 -14.47 -5.43
CA ARG A 242 13.43 -15.36 -6.59
C ARG A 242 12.44 -16.51 -6.41
N VAL A 243 11.70 -16.83 -7.46
CA VAL A 243 10.72 -17.91 -7.50
C VAL A 243 10.78 -18.63 -8.85
N ASP A 244 10.38 -19.90 -8.85
CA ASP A 244 10.28 -20.68 -10.09
C ASP A 244 9.18 -20.10 -10.99
N PRO A 245 9.42 -19.96 -12.31
CA PRO A 245 8.43 -19.46 -13.23
C PRO A 245 7.32 -20.48 -13.48
N GLY A 246 6.10 -20.00 -13.74
CA GLY A 246 4.92 -20.82 -14.01
C GLY A 246 3.65 -20.33 -13.30
N PRO A 247 2.54 -21.08 -13.45
CA PRO A 247 1.32 -20.85 -12.68
C PRO A 247 1.56 -21.15 -11.21
N ALA A 248 1.17 -20.22 -10.34
CA ALA A 248 1.26 -20.36 -8.90
C ALA A 248 0.09 -19.67 -8.21
N THR A 249 -0.10 -19.99 -6.94
CA THR A 249 -1.00 -19.27 -6.03
C THR A 249 -0.16 -18.63 -4.93
N VAL A 250 -0.34 -17.34 -4.68
CA VAL A 250 0.22 -16.67 -3.52
C VAL A 250 -0.82 -16.69 -2.41
N GLU A 251 -0.57 -17.53 -1.40
CA GLU A 251 -1.39 -17.64 -0.19
C GLU A 251 -0.89 -16.62 0.83
N LEU A 252 -1.73 -15.65 1.18
CA LEU A 252 -1.44 -14.66 2.21
C LEU A 252 -2.11 -15.06 3.52
N ALA A 253 -1.33 -15.06 4.60
CA ALA A 253 -1.79 -15.32 5.96
C ALA A 253 -2.57 -14.13 6.55
N LEU A 254 -3.66 -13.77 5.87
CA LEU A 254 -4.65 -12.81 6.34
C LEU A 254 -5.75 -13.53 7.13
N THR A 255 -6.63 -12.78 7.79
CA THR A 255 -7.81 -13.35 8.45
C THR A 255 -9.09 -12.77 7.84
N PRO A 256 -9.86 -13.55 7.03
CA PRO A 256 -9.56 -14.91 6.55
C PRO A 256 -8.34 -14.95 5.60
N PRO A 257 -7.76 -16.10 5.23
CA PRO A 257 -6.67 -16.14 4.25
C PRO A 257 -7.07 -15.53 2.89
N LEU A 258 -6.10 -15.10 2.09
CA LEU A 258 -6.31 -14.63 0.72
C LEU A 258 -5.41 -15.41 -0.24
N ASP A 259 -6.03 -16.07 -1.21
CA ASP A 259 -5.33 -16.82 -2.25
C ASP A 259 -5.39 -16.05 -3.55
N VAL A 260 -4.22 -15.70 -4.09
CA VAL A 260 -4.10 -14.92 -5.32
C VAL A 260 -3.48 -15.77 -6.43
N PRO A 261 -4.24 -16.15 -7.48
CA PRO A 261 -3.68 -16.86 -8.62
C PRO A 261 -2.78 -15.91 -9.42
N VAL A 262 -1.57 -16.36 -9.73
CA VAL A 262 -0.57 -15.58 -10.45
C VAL A 262 0.11 -16.38 -11.56
N MET A 263 0.62 -15.66 -12.55
CA MET A 263 1.51 -16.22 -13.58
C MET A 263 2.89 -15.59 -13.43
N LEU A 264 3.88 -16.41 -13.07
CA LEU A 264 5.25 -15.98 -12.85
C LEU A 264 6.06 -16.16 -14.13
N SER A 265 6.38 -15.06 -14.81
CA SER A 265 7.12 -15.06 -16.08
C SER A 265 8.64 -15.03 -15.84
N SER A 266 9.36 -15.91 -16.53
CA SER A 266 10.83 -15.94 -16.48
C SER A 266 11.43 -14.58 -16.86
N GLY A 267 12.37 -14.10 -16.06
CA GLY A 267 13.05 -12.82 -16.26
C GLY A 267 12.22 -11.59 -15.90
N ALA A 268 11.02 -11.75 -15.37
CA ALA A 268 10.16 -10.65 -14.94
C ALA A 268 10.03 -10.59 -13.42
N LEU A 269 9.71 -9.40 -12.90
CA LEU A 269 9.25 -9.19 -11.54
C LEU A 269 7.73 -9.08 -11.54
N LEU A 270 7.05 -9.96 -10.82
CA LEU A 270 5.65 -9.79 -10.47
C LEU A 270 5.56 -9.06 -9.13
N ARG A 271 4.81 -7.95 -9.10
CA ARG A 271 4.41 -7.30 -7.85
C ARG A 271 2.96 -7.64 -7.54
N LEU A 272 2.72 -8.25 -6.39
CA LEU A 272 1.38 -8.42 -5.84
C LEU A 272 1.14 -7.32 -4.80
N ARG A 273 0.17 -6.45 -5.05
CA ARG A 273 -0.28 -5.44 -4.08
C ARG A 273 -1.64 -5.84 -3.54
N VAL A 274 -1.78 -5.81 -2.22
CA VAL A 274 -3.04 -6.10 -1.52
C VAL A 274 -3.36 -4.91 -0.62
N ILE A 275 -4.59 -4.45 -0.71
CA ILE A 275 -5.19 -3.53 0.25
C ILE A 275 -6.16 -4.37 1.09
N ASP A 276 -5.86 -4.56 2.37
CA ASP A 276 -6.64 -5.42 3.27
C ASP A 276 -7.30 -4.60 4.37
N PHE A 277 -8.62 -4.71 4.48
CA PHE A 277 -9.38 -4.10 5.56
C PHE A 277 -9.99 -5.17 6.48
N PRO A 278 -9.22 -5.73 7.43
CA PRO A 278 -9.60 -6.92 8.20
C PRO A 278 -10.77 -6.69 9.17
N GLY A 279 -11.07 -5.43 9.51
CA GLY A 279 -12.20 -5.08 10.38
C GLY A 279 -13.58 -5.16 9.71
N ALA A 280 -13.66 -5.16 8.38
CA ALA A 280 -14.92 -5.06 7.66
C ALA A 280 -15.66 -6.40 7.75
N SER A 281 -16.99 -6.36 7.68
CA SER A 281 -17.81 -7.56 7.68
C SER A 281 -18.70 -7.57 6.43
N PRO A 282 -18.33 -8.32 5.37
CA PRO A 282 -17.14 -9.17 5.26
C PRO A 282 -15.85 -8.36 5.10
N PRO A 283 -14.67 -8.96 5.37
CA PRO A 283 -13.38 -8.30 5.17
C PRO A 283 -13.25 -7.82 3.73
N LEU A 284 -12.94 -6.54 3.55
CA LEU A 284 -12.78 -5.95 2.23
C LEU A 284 -11.34 -6.08 1.81
N ARG A 285 -11.15 -6.61 0.61
CA ARG A 285 -9.82 -6.77 0.02
C ARG A 285 -9.88 -6.34 -1.42
N ASP A 286 -8.87 -5.60 -1.83
CA ASP A 286 -8.54 -5.42 -3.23
C ASP A 286 -7.11 -5.92 -3.43
N TRP A 287 -6.87 -6.56 -4.56
CA TRP A 287 -5.52 -7.00 -4.91
C TRP A 287 -5.29 -6.85 -6.39
N ARG A 288 -4.06 -6.54 -6.74
CA ARG A 288 -3.64 -6.36 -8.13
C ARG A 288 -2.23 -6.89 -8.33
N THR A 289 -2.01 -7.46 -9.51
CA THR A 289 -0.70 -7.92 -9.95
C THR A 289 -0.15 -7.01 -11.03
N GLU A 290 1.15 -6.72 -10.98
CA GLU A 290 1.84 -5.91 -11.97
C GLU A 290 3.13 -6.60 -12.42
N SER A 291 3.44 -6.57 -13.71
CA SER A 291 4.73 -7.04 -14.23
C SER A 291 5.70 -5.87 -14.37
N ALA A 292 6.93 -6.04 -13.88
CA ALA A 292 7.99 -5.05 -13.92
C ALA A 292 9.34 -5.69 -14.33
N ALA A 293 10.32 -4.83 -14.63
CA ALA A 293 11.69 -5.27 -14.82
C ALA A 293 12.25 -5.90 -13.53
N PRO A 294 13.06 -6.96 -13.63
CA PRO A 294 13.68 -7.58 -12.47
C PRO A 294 14.64 -6.60 -11.78
N PRO A 295 14.90 -6.76 -10.47
CA PRO A 295 15.93 -5.97 -9.80
C PRO A 295 17.26 -6.15 -10.52
N ALA A 296 18.01 -5.05 -10.68
CA ALA A 296 19.35 -5.11 -11.27
C ALA A 296 20.17 -6.11 -10.47
N GLN A 297 20.61 -7.19 -11.11
CA GLN A 297 21.49 -8.16 -10.46
C GLN A 297 22.74 -7.39 -10.05
N ALA A 298 23.03 -7.34 -8.75
CA ALA A 298 24.32 -6.87 -8.29
C ALA A 298 25.37 -7.76 -8.96
N SER A 299 26.13 -7.21 -9.90
CA SER A 299 27.24 -7.93 -10.52
C SER A 299 28.08 -8.53 -9.39
N PRO A 300 28.39 -9.83 -9.42
CA PRO A 300 29.31 -10.39 -8.46
C PRO A 300 30.60 -9.56 -8.55
N ALA A 301 30.97 -8.94 -7.44
CA ALA A 301 32.21 -8.18 -7.35
C ALA A 301 33.33 -9.08 -7.89
N ALA A 302 33.96 -8.64 -8.98
CA ALA A 302 35.11 -9.34 -9.54
C ALA A 302 36.11 -9.51 -8.38
N SER A 303 36.35 -10.76 -7.99
CA SER A 303 37.33 -11.05 -6.96
C SER A 303 38.66 -10.46 -7.41
N PRO A 304 39.32 -9.61 -6.60
CA PRO A 304 40.64 -9.12 -6.94
C PRO A 304 41.56 -10.34 -7.02
N GLN A 305 42.18 -10.51 -8.19
CA GLN A 305 43.27 -11.48 -8.42
C GLN A 305 44.53 -11.05 -7.67
#